data_AF-A0A0Q4I8I3-F1
#
_entry.id   AF-A0A0Q4I8I3-F1
#
_cell.length_a   1.000
_cell.length_b   1.000
_cell.length_c   1.000
_cell.angle_alpha   90.00
_cell.angle_beta   90.00
_cell.angle_gamma   90.00
#
_symmetry.space_group_name_H-M   'P 1'
#
loop_
_entity.id
_entity.type
_entity.pdbx_description
1 polymer ?
#
loop_
_entity_poly.entity_id
_entity_poly.type
_entity_poly.pdbx_seq_one_letter_code
_entity_poly.pdbx_strand_id
1 'polypeptide(L)'
;MVDRNRAGVDLPWGWWLRANGSKLEDEQGRTFRSVRDAFWNGRMDFPDIHFAPEQHELLLRVLTSIDDPWTGTIERRHDLFDGDMAMWRFYMCWLSSIGLLETADRFGRPVSCLEAPLSTEGRSVMLMLQATREPEWEDLPLPEVVDAVVARGRGSAHEDRDRALRSFEQAIGRRRHLFAREQVGRTHLVTLTGMAAGAGVRMPTLRVSWSTSFTDAEVRDDFFGWLATRVHRWDDWGELAHCRGSDVLTQHLLGLIVASHAPGGEA
;
A
#
# COMPACT_ATOMS: atom_id res chain seq x y z
N MET A 1 7.69 -33.63 10.52
CA MET A 1 6.73 -32.53 10.34
C MET A 1 6.60 -31.84 11.68
N VAL A 2 7.49 -30.87 11.95
CA VAL A 2 7.61 -30.23 13.27
C VAL A 2 6.46 -29.26 13.43
N ASP A 3 5.80 -29.33 14.58
CA ASP A 3 4.65 -28.53 14.99
C ASP A 3 5.05 -27.04 15.02
N ARG A 4 4.76 -26.31 13.94
CA ARG A 4 5.14 -24.89 13.72
C ARG A 4 4.20 -23.90 14.42
N ASN A 5 3.29 -24.40 15.27
CA ASN A 5 2.24 -23.62 15.92
C ASN A 5 2.67 -23.00 17.26
N ARG A 6 3.86 -22.39 17.31
CA ARG A 6 4.39 -21.71 18.52
C ARG A 6 4.61 -20.20 18.34
N ALA A 7 3.90 -19.57 17.40
CA ALA A 7 3.62 -18.15 17.55
C ALA A 7 2.46 -18.02 18.56
N GLY A 8 2.79 -17.72 19.82
CA GLY A 8 1.78 -17.21 20.75
C GLY A 8 1.08 -16.02 20.09
N VAL A 9 -0.23 -15.90 20.33
CA VAL A 9 -1.15 -15.01 19.60
C VAL A 9 -0.71 -13.53 19.58
N ASP A 10 0.24 -13.13 20.44
CA ASP A 10 0.70 -11.74 20.62
C ASP A 10 2.22 -11.51 20.42
N LEU A 11 2.99 -12.46 19.90
CA LEU A 11 4.45 -12.27 19.78
C LEU A 11 4.85 -11.64 18.43
N PRO A 12 5.74 -10.63 18.43
CA PRO A 12 6.24 -10.02 17.21
C PRO A 12 7.04 -11.04 16.39
N TRP A 13 6.96 -10.92 15.07
CA TRP A 13 7.68 -11.81 14.17
C TRP A 13 9.19 -11.70 14.42
N GLY A 14 9.86 -12.84 14.57
CA GLY A 14 11.29 -12.90 14.88
C GLY A 14 11.63 -12.88 16.37
N TRP A 15 10.65 -13.00 17.28
CA TRP A 15 10.91 -13.07 18.75
C TRP A 15 11.87 -14.19 19.16
N TRP A 16 11.97 -15.26 18.35
CA TRP A 16 12.87 -16.39 18.57
C TRP A 16 14.30 -16.17 18.04
N LEU A 17 14.54 -15.08 17.29
CA LEU A 17 15.85 -14.74 16.76
C LEU A 17 16.74 -14.15 17.86
N ARG A 18 17.99 -14.59 17.91
CA ARG A 18 18.99 -14.10 18.86
C ARG A 18 20.06 -13.32 18.12
N ALA A 19 20.51 -12.22 18.71
CA ALA A 19 21.64 -11.48 18.17
C ALA A 19 22.95 -12.24 18.45
N ASN A 20 23.72 -12.51 17.39
CA ASN A 20 25.06 -13.09 17.47
C ASN A 20 26.03 -12.19 16.68
N GLY A 21 26.63 -11.22 17.38
CA GLY A 21 27.45 -10.19 16.75
C GLY A 21 26.65 -9.32 15.80
N SER A 22 27.02 -9.31 14.51
CA SER A 22 26.33 -8.56 13.45
C SER A 22 25.26 -9.38 12.70
N LYS A 23 24.93 -10.58 13.18
CA LYS A 23 23.97 -11.48 12.53
C LYS A 23 22.87 -11.89 13.52
N LEU A 24 21.74 -12.30 12.97
CA LEU A 24 20.65 -12.95 13.72
C LEU A 24 20.77 -14.45 13.58
N GLU A 25 20.56 -15.18 14.67
CA GLU A 25 20.61 -16.64 14.70
C GLU A 25 19.26 -17.19 15.17
N ASP A 26 18.76 -18.23 14.50
CA ASP A 26 17.54 -18.94 14.93
C ASP A 26 17.84 -20.13 15.85
N GLU A 27 16.81 -20.81 16.32
CA GLU A 27 16.94 -21.99 17.20
C GLU A 27 17.64 -23.19 16.52
N GLN A 28 17.76 -23.17 15.19
CA GLN A 28 18.41 -24.21 14.39
C GLN A 28 19.87 -23.86 14.06
N GLY A 29 20.38 -22.74 14.57
CA GLY A 29 21.73 -22.25 14.31
C GLY A 29 21.90 -21.63 12.92
N ARG A 30 20.81 -21.36 12.19
CA ARG A 30 20.86 -20.65 10.90
C ARG A 30 21.11 -19.18 11.19
N THR A 31 21.96 -18.55 10.38
CA THR A 31 22.32 -17.14 10.55
C THR A 31 21.78 -16.28 9.41
N PHE A 32 21.27 -15.10 9.75
CA PHE A 32 20.63 -14.15 8.85
C PHE A 32 21.20 -12.75 9.05
N ARG A 33 21.20 -11.95 7.99
CA ARG A 33 21.68 -10.56 7.97
C ARG A 33 20.69 -9.59 8.62
N SER A 34 19.40 -9.90 8.55
CA SER A 34 18.32 -9.07 9.07
C SER A 34 17.08 -9.90 9.38
N VAL A 35 16.09 -9.29 10.03
CA VAL A 35 14.78 -9.90 10.30
C VAL A 35 14.06 -10.19 8.97
N ARG A 36 14.18 -9.30 7.98
CA ARG A 36 13.66 -9.51 6.61
C ARG A 36 14.32 -10.69 5.91
N ASP A 37 15.63 -10.84 6.08
CA ASP A 37 16.39 -11.97 5.54
C ASP A 37 15.99 -13.30 6.19
N ALA A 38 15.80 -13.29 7.51
CA ALA A 38 15.25 -14.44 8.23
C ALA A 38 13.85 -14.82 7.74
N PHE A 39 13.04 -13.85 7.32
CA PHE A 39 11.73 -14.12 6.75
C PHE A 39 11.86 -14.74 5.36
N TRP A 40 12.64 -14.12 4.47
CA TRP A 40 12.81 -14.57 3.09
C TRP A 40 13.49 -15.94 2.98
N ASN A 41 14.73 -16.05 3.48
CA ASN A 41 15.50 -17.28 3.38
C ASN A 41 15.07 -18.32 4.44
N GLY A 42 14.71 -17.86 5.63
CA GLY A 42 14.45 -18.77 6.75
C GLY A 42 13.02 -19.31 6.78
N ARG A 43 12.02 -18.44 6.62
CA ARG A 43 10.59 -18.78 6.74
C ARG A 43 9.92 -19.12 5.42
N MET A 44 10.27 -18.41 4.34
CA MET A 44 9.75 -18.71 3.00
C MET A 44 10.61 -19.72 2.23
N ASP A 45 11.81 -20.03 2.74
CA ASP A 45 12.77 -20.93 2.09
C ASP A 45 13.16 -20.46 0.68
N PHE A 46 13.13 -19.14 0.45
CA PHE A 46 13.52 -18.54 -0.81
C PHE A 46 15.02 -18.24 -0.81
N PRO A 47 15.78 -18.77 -1.79
CA PRO A 47 17.18 -18.44 -1.96
C PRO A 47 17.44 -16.94 -2.12
N ASP A 48 18.58 -16.48 -1.60
CA ASP A 48 19.15 -15.14 -1.82
C ASP A 48 19.18 -14.73 -3.30
N ILE A 49 19.42 -15.68 -4.22
CA ILE A 49 19.48 -15.40 -5.67
C ILE A 49 18.14 -14.95 -6.26
N HIS A 50 17.04 -15.19 -5.56
CA HIS A 50 15.69 -14.77 -5.94
C HIS A 50 15.24 -13.53 -5.15
N PHE A 51 16.09 -13.00 -4.29
CA PHE A 51 15.78 -11.80 -3.53
C PHE A 51 15.73 -10.59 -4.45
N ALA A 52 14.57 -9.94 -4.47
CA ALA A 52 14.34 -8.64 -5.10
C ALA A 52 13.62 -7.76 -4.07
N PRO A 53 14.15 -6.58 -3.69
CA PRO A 53 13.54 -5.69 -2.68
C PRO A 53 12.06 -5.40 -2.96
N GLU A 54 11.69 -5.29 -4.23
CA GLU A 54 10.33 -5.06 -4.72
C GLU A 54 9.35 -6.16 -4.29
N GLN A 55 9.81 -7.38 -4.06
CA GLN A 55 8.96 -8.49 -3.62
C GLN A 55 8.51 -8.34 -2.18
N HIS A 56 9.36 -7.79 -1.29
CA HIS A 56 8.95 -7.47 0.07
C HIS A 56 7.98 -6.30 0.12
N GLU A 57 8.16 -5.30 -0.74
CA GLU A 57 7.22 -4.19 -0.84
C GLU A 57 5.89 -4.62 -1.45
N LEU A 58 5.90 -5.46 -2.49
CA LEU A 58 4.68 -6.06 -3.04
C LEU A 58 3.95 -6.89 -1.99
N LEU A 59 4.67 -7.75 -1.26
CA LEU A 59 4.09 -8.55 -0.18
C LEU A 59 3.50 -7.65 0.91
N LEU A 60 4.23 -6.64 1.37
CA LEU A 60 3.74 -5.68 2.35
C LEU A 60 2.45 -4.98 1.87
N ARG A 61 2.40 -4.56 0.60
CA ARG A 61 1.21 -3.93 0.01
C ARG A 61 0.02 -4.87 -0.07
N VAL A 62 0.25 -6.12 -0.47
CA VAL A 62 -0.81 -7.12 -0.51
C VAL A 62 -1.35 -7.37 0.90
N LEU A 63 -0.48 -7.60 1.89
CA LEU A 63 -0.90 -7.84 3.27
C LEU A 63 -1.66 -6.63 3.85
N THR A 64 -1.13 -5.42 3.64
CA THR A 64 -1.79 -4.17 4.08
C THR A 64 -3.13 -3.98 3.40
N SER A 65 -3.25 -4.33 2.11
CA SER A 65 -4.54 -4.26 1.40
C SER A 65 -5.55 -5.27 1.94
N ILE A 66 -5.11 -6.44 2.42
CA ILE A 66 -6.01 -7.44 3.03
C ILE A 66 -6.50 -6.93 4.39
N ASP A 67 -5.63 -6.31 5.19
CA ASP A 67 -5.96 -5.74 6.52
C ASP A 67 -6.75 -4.41 6.44
N ASP A 68 -6.80 -3.76 5.27
CA ASP A 68 -7.51 -2.50 5.07
C ASP A 68 -9.05 -2.68 5.04
N PRO A 69 -9.79 -2.09 5.98
CA PRO A 69 -11.25 -2.16 6.00
C PRO A 69 -11.92 -1.19 5.02
N TRP A 70 -11.20 -0.23 4.43
CA TRP A 70 -11.77 0.90 3.69
C TRP A 70 -11.80 0.71 2.17
N THR A 71 -10.89 -0.08 1.59
CA THR A 71 -10.83 -0.32 0.15
C THR A 71 -11.71 -1.51 -0.23
N GLY A 72 -12.56 -1.40 -1.27
CA GLY A 72 -13.37 -2.53 -1.75
C GLY A 72 -12.51 -3.62 -2.43
N THR A 73 -12.91 -4.89 -2.35
CA THR A 73 -12.12 -6.03 -2.86
C THR A 73 -11.78 -5.94 -4.36
N ILE A 74 -12.65 -5.33 -5.16
CA ILE A 74 -12.44 -5.15 -6.62
C ILE A 74 -11.36 -4.09 -6.89
N GLU A 75 -11.40 -3.01 -6.13
CA GLU A 75 -10.45 -1.90 -6.23
C GLU A 75 -9.04 -2.33 -5.82
N ARG A 76 -8.90 -3.09 -4.73
CA ARG A 76 -7.60 -3.66 -4.29
C ARG A 76 -6.93 -4.48 -5.39
N ARG A 77 -7.71 -5.28 -6.13
CA ARG A 77 -7.22 -6.14 -7.22
C ARG A 77 -6.69 -5.33 -8.39
N HIS A 78 -7.40 -4.26 -8.75
CA HIS A 78 -6.99 -3.37 -9.84
C HIS A 78 -5.73 -2.57 -9.49
N ASP A 79 -5.58 -2.16 -8.25
CA ASP A 79 -4.41 -1.39 -7.81
C ASP A 79 -3.11 -2.22 -7.78
N LEU A 80 -3.17 -3.45 -7.29
CA LEU A 80 -1.97 -4.27 -7.07
C LEU A 80 -1.50 -5.04 -8.31
N PHE A 81 -2.45 -5.47 -9.14
CA PHE A 81 -2.17 -6.38 -10.25
C PHE A 81 -2.76 -5.89 -11.58
N ASP A 82 -3.09 -4.59 -11.69
CA ASP A 82 -3.68 -3.99 -12.89
C ASP A 82 -4.96 -4.71 -13.38
N GLY A 83 -5.67 -5.36 -12.46
CA GLY A 83 -6.86 -6.16 -12.76
C GLY A 83 -6.58 -7.59 -13.24
N ASP A 84 -5.33 -8.04 -13.24
CA ASP A 84 -4.97 -9.43 -13.56
C ASP A 84 -5.51 -10.40 -12.50
N MET A 85 -6.65 -11.00 -12.82
CA MET A 85 -7.34 -11.96 -11.97
C MET A 85 -6.58 -13.28 -11.79
N ALA A 86 -5.72 -13.67 -12.73
CA ALA A 86 -4.95 -14.90 -12.63
C ALA A 86 -3.79 -14.70 -11.64
N MET A 87 -3.07 -13.58 -11.76
CA MET A 87 -2.00 -13.23 -10.83
C MET A 87 -2.53 -13.02 -9.41
N TRP A 88 -3.64 -12.28 -9.24
CA TRP A 88 -4.27 -12.10 -7.92
C TRP A 88 -4.62 -13.44 -7.27
N ARG A 89 -5.31 -14.33 -7.99
CA ARG A 89 -5.70 -15.65 -7.47
C ARG A 89 -4.49 -16.50 -7.12
N PHE A 90 -3.47 -16.50 -7.98
CA PHE A 90 -2.22 -17.20 -7.71
C PHE A 90 -1.58 -16.68 -6.42
N TYR A 91 -1.51 -15.37 -6.24
CA TYR A 91 -0.90 -14.75 -5.07
C TYR A 91 -1.66 -15.09 -3.78
N MET A 92 -3.00 -15.03 -3.79
CA MET A 92 -3.82 -15.41 -2.63
C MET A 92 -3.71 -16.90 -2.30
N CYS A 93 -3.72 -17.78 -3.30
CA CYS A 93 -3.47 -19.21 -3.11
C CYS A 93 -2.07 -19.46 -2.52
N TRP A 94 -1.06 -18.72 -2.99
CA TRP A 94 0.29 -18.81 -2.47
C TRP A 94 0.34 -18.36 -1.00
N LEU A 95 -0.21 -17.19 -0.65
CA LEU A 95 -0.29 -16.70 0.74
C LEU A 95 -1.00 -17.69 1.68
N SER A 96 -2.10 -18.29 1.20
CA SER A 96 -2.78 -19.38 1.89
C SER A 96 -1.86 -20.59 2.09
N SER A 97 -1.14 -21.01 1.06
CA SER A 97 -0.26 -22.20 1.13
C SER A 97 0.89 -22.03 2.12
N ILE A 98 1.35 -20.80 2.34
CA ILE A 98 2.38 -20.47 3.32
C ILE A 98 1.81 -20.08 4.69
N GLY A 99 0.50 -20.11 4.89
CA GLY A 99 -0.15 -19.91 6.19
C GLY A 99 -0.33 -18.44 6.62
N LEU A 100 -0.20 -17.47 5.71
CA LEU A 100 -0.39 -16.05 6.04
C LEU A 100 -1.88 -15.61 6.02
N LEU A 101 -2.79 -16.48 5.60
CA LEU A 101 -4.23 -16.26 5.59
C LEU A 101 -4.94 -17.21 6.54
N GLU A 102 -6.01 -16.74 7.16
CA GLU A 102 -6.88 -17.55 8.02
C GLU A 102 -7.95 -18.25 7.17
N THR A 103 -7.64 -19.45 6.72
CA THR A 103 -8.53 -20.25 5.86
C THR A 103 -9.49 -21.15 6.64
N ALA A 104 -9.60 -20.97 7.96
CA ALA A 104 -10.59 -21.63 8.78
C ALA A 104 -11.36 -20.61 9.63
N ASP A 105 -12.68 -20.70 9.65
CA ASP A 105 -13.47 -19.86 10.55
C ASP A 105 -13.31 -20.30 12.02
N ARG A 106 -13.90 -19.55 12.96
CA ARG A 106 -13.88 -19.87 14.40
C ARG A 106 -14.47 -21.25 14.75
N PHE A 107 -15.16 -21.89 13.82
CA PHE A 107 -15.76 -23.22 13.96
C PHE A 107 -15.01 -24.29 13.15
N GLY A 108 -13.85 -23.96 12.57
CA GLY A 108 -13.01 -24.86 11.78
C GLY A 108 -13.54 -25.12 10.36
N ARG A 109 -14.48 -24.32 9.85
CA ARG A 109 -15.00 -24.45 8.49
C ARG A 109 -14.04 -23.78 7.51
N PRO A 110 -13.78 -24.39 6.34
CA PRO A 110 -12.90 -23.81 5.35
C PRO A 110 -13.45 -22.48 4.83
N VAL A 111 -12.61 -21.46 4.82
CA VAL A 111 -12.86 -20.15 4.22
C VAL A 111 -12.08 -20.06 2.91
N SER A 112 -12.70 -19.47 1.89
CA SER A 112 -12.04 -19.22 0.61
C SER A 112 -10.80 -18.35 0.82
N CYS A 113 -9.64 -18.79 0.34
CA CYS A 113 -8.40 -17.99 0.40
C CYS A 113 -8.51 -16.63 -0.30
N LEU A 114 -9.48 -16.45 -1.21
CA LEU A 114 -9.68 -15.18 -1.92
C LEU A 114 -10.33 -14.09 -1.05
N GLU A 115 -10.91 -14.49 0.09
CA GLU A 115 -11.67 -13.64 1.02
C GLU A 115 -11.19 -13.81 2.47
N ALA A 116 -10.23 -14.70 2.69
CA ALA A 116 -9.68 -14.97 4.01
C ALA A 116 -8.93 -13.73 4.55
N PRO A 117 -9.16 -13.35 5.82
CA PRO A 117 -8.37 -12.32 6.47
C PRO A 117 -6.94 -12.81 6.72
N LEU A 118 -6.06 -11.90 7.13
CA LEU A 118 -4.71 -12.29 7.57
C LEU A 118 -4.80 -13.23 8.78
N SER A 119 -3.96 -14.27 8.79
CA SER A 119 -3.71 -15.05 9.99
C SER A 119 -2.93 -14.22 11.02
N THR A 120 -2.84 -14.70 12.25
CA THR A 120 -1.97 -14.08 13.28
C THR A 120 -0.53 -13.94 12.81
N GLU A 121 -0.01 -14.98 12.13
CA GLU A 121 1.33 -14.92 11.53
C GLU A 121 1.38 -13.90 10.38
N GLY A 122 0.38 -13.89 9.50
CA GLY A 122 0.25 -12.90 8.42
C GLY A 122 0.29 -11.45 8.93
N ARG A 123 -0.45 -11.16 9.98
CA ARG A 123 -0.47 -9.84 10.63
C ARG A 123 0.90 -9.51 11.26
N SER A 124 1.53 -10.47 11.92
CA SER A 124 2.86 -10.28 12.53
C SER A 124 3.95 -10.03 11.47
N VAL A 125 3.91 -10.75 10.34
CA VAL A 125 4.77 -10.51 9.17
C VAL A 125 4.53 -9.12 8.58
N MET A 126 3.28 -8.72 8.39
CA MET A 126 2.93 -7.38 7.90
C MET A 126 3.54 -6.29 8.78
N LEU A 127 3.35 -6.38 10.10
CA LEU A 127 3.91 -5.42 11.06
C LEU A 127 5.44 -5.41 11.04
N MET A 128 6.08 -6.57 10.91
CA MET A 128 7.53 -6.66 10.76
C MET A 128 8.02 -5.97 9.48
N LEU A 129 7.36 -6.20 8.35
CA LEU A 129 7.72 -5.57 7.08
C LEU A 129 7.53 -4.05 7.14
N GLN A 130 6.49 -3.56 7.81
CA GLN A 130 6.27 -2.13 8.09
C GLN A 130 7.39 -1.55 8.96
N ALA A 131 7.73 -2.21 10.07
CA ALA A 131 8.72 -1.73 11.04
C ALA A 131 10.16 -1.76 10.50
N THR A 132 10.44 -2.66 9.55
CA THR A 132 11.76 -2.81 8.93
C THR A 132 11.85 -2.15 7.55
N ARG A 133 10.82 -1.37 7.18
CA ARG A 133 10.78 -0.65 5.91
C ARG A 133 11.94 0.32 5.80
N GLU A 134 12.60 0.31 4.65
CA GLU A 134 13.77 1.16 4.44
C GLU A 134 13.33 2.63 4.31
N PRO A 135 14.07 3.59 4.89
CA PRO A 135 13.62 4.98 5.09
C PRO A 135 13.38 5.81 3.81
N GLU A 136 13.69 5.30 2.62
CA GLU A 136 13.45 6.05 1.37
C GLU A 136 11.95 6.33 1.11
N TRP A 137 11.07 5.74 1.91
CA TRP A 137 9.62 5.85 1.83
C TRP A 137 9.03 6.54 3.08
N GLU A 138 9.40 7.81 3.29
CA GLU A 138 9.08 8.63 4.48
C GLU A 138 7.58 8.84 4.78
N ASP A 139 7.30 8.82 6.09
CA ASP A 139 6.15 9.32 6.87
C ASP A 139 4.80 9.52 6.15
N LEU A 140 3.86 8.62 6.45
CA LEU A 140 2.44 8.74 6.12
C LEU A 140 1.72 9.58 7.19
N PRO A 141 0.94 10.62 6.84
CA PRO A 141 0.07 11.27 7.81
C PRO A 141 -1.04 10.33 8.27
N LEU A 142 -1.39 10.52 9.55
CA LEU A 142 -2.24 9.66 10.38
C LEU A 142 -3.63 9.36 9.79
N PRO A 143 -4.24 8.23 10.19
CA PRO A 143 -5.64 7.87 9.93
C PRO A 143 -6.63 9.03 10.14
N GLU A 144 -6.35 9.93 11.08
CA GLU A 144 -7.17 11.12 11.39
C GLU A 144 -7.40 12.06 10.20
N VAL A 145 -6.44 12.18 9.28
CA VAL A 145 -6.58 13.05 8.09
C VAL A 145 -7.36 12.35 6.98
N VAL A 146 -7.22 11.03 6.87
CA VAL A 146 -8.04 10.20 5.97
C VAL A 146 -9.49 10.17 6.48
N ASP A 147 -9.69 10.00 7.79
CA ASP A 147 -11.01 10.03 8.44
C ASP A 147 -11.69 11.39 8.25
N ALA A 148 -10.96 12.51 8.30
CA ALA A 148 -11.53 13.83 8.03
C ALA A 148 -12.00 14.01 6.57
N VAL A 149 -11.34 13.36 5.61
CA VAL A 149 -11.73 13.35 4.19
C VAL A 149 -12.90 12.38 3.93
N VAL A 150 -12.92 11.23 4.61
CA VAL A 150 -13.93 10.17 4.46
C VAL A 150 -15.23 10.48 5.22
N ALA A 151 -15.16 11.08 6.41
CA ALA A 151 -16.28 11.16 7.34
C ALA A 151 -17.48 11.99 6.85
N ARG A 152 -17.40 12.75 5.75
CA ARG A 152 -18.48 13.70 5.40
C ARG A 152 -18.89 13.76 3.93
N GLY A 153 -18.97 12.60 3.28
CA GLY A 153 -19.77 12.39 2.07
C GLY A 153 -21.31 12.50 2.25
N ARG A 154 -21.79 13.19 3.29
CA ARG A 154 -23.23 13.32 3.63
C ARG A 154 -23.65 14.74 4.06
N GLY A 155 -23.13 15.78 3.41
CA GLY A 155 -23.76 17.11 3.42
C GLY A 155 -23.18 18.18 4.36
N SER A 156 -21.86 18.34 4.45
CA SER A 156 -21.25 19.54 5.05
C SER A 156 -20.87 20.59 4.00
N ALA A 157 -20.97 21.87 4.35
CA ALA A 157 -20.72 23.02 3.48
C ALA A 157 -19.33 22.98 2.80
N HIS A 158 -19.29 23.33 1.52
CA HIS A 158 -18.11 23.36 0.63
C HIS A 158 -16.85 23.99 1.27
N GLU A 159 -17.02 24.99 2.14
CA GLU A 159 -15.93 25.70 2.81
C GLU A 159 -15.15 24.86 3.84
N ASP A 160 -15.81 23.94 4.55
CA ASP A 160 -15.15 23.09 5.54
C ASP A 160 -14.36 21.97 4.86
N ARG A 161 -14.86 21.47 3.73
CA ARG A 161 -14.15 20.51 2.87
C ARG A 161 -12.86 21.09 2.33
N ASP A 162 -12.93 22.29 1.76
CA ASP A 162 -11.76 22.95 1.21
C ASP A 162 -10.72 23.24 2.30
N ARG A 163 -11.14 23.58 3.52
CA ARG A 163 -10.23 23.75 4.67
C ARG A 163 -9.51 22.47 5.04
N ALA A 164 -10.21 21.33 5.06
CA ALA A 164 -9.62 20.03 5.37
C ALA A 164 -8.60 19.60 4.29
N LEU A 165 -8.95 19.77 3.00
CA LEU A 165 -8.05 19.46 1.89
C LEU A 165 -6.79 20.34 1.93
N ARG A 166 -6.92 21.64 2.25
CA ARG A 166 -5.76 22.53 2.44
C ARG A 166 -4.87 22.08 3.60
N SER A 167 -5.46 21.65 4.71
CA SER A 167 -4.70 21.15 5.86
C SER A 167 -3.96 19.84 5.52
N PHE A 168 -4.60 18.97 4.74
CA PHE A 168 -3.96 17.75 4.23
C PHE A 168 -2.80 18.09 3.30
N GLU A 169 -3.01 18.97 2.30
CA GLU A 169 -1.98 19.45 1.36
C GLU A 169 -0.74 20.02 2.10
N GLN A 170 -0.95 20.77 3.19
CA GLN A 170 0.14 21.27 4.03
C GLN A 170 0.90 20.16 4.77
N ALA A 171 0.21 19.12 5.21
CA ALA A 171 0.81 18.00 5.94
C ALA A 171 1.66 17.08 5.04
N ILE A 172 1.30 16.95 3.75
CA ILE A 172 1.98 16.05 2.79
C ILE A 172 3.05 16.74 1.93
N GLY A 173 3.25 18.05 2.08
CA GLY A 173 4.06 18.88 1.16
C GLY A 173 5.56 18.56 1.04
N ARG A 174 6.05 17.46 1.62
CA ARG A 174 7.45 17.02 1.55
C ARG A 174 7.66 15.70 0.80
N ARG A 175 6.62 15.13 0.19
CA ARG A 175 6.69 13.83 -0.50
C ARG A 175 7.38 13.89 -1.86
N ARG A 176 7.97 12.76 -2.26
CA ARG A 176 8.63 12.60 -3.56
C ARG A 176 7.65 12.73 -4.72
N HIS A 177 6.46 12.15 -4.59
CA HIS A 177 5.38 12.35 -5.54
C HIS A 177 4.15 12.92 -4.84
N LEU A 178 3.71 14.09 -5.30
CA LEU A 178 2.64 14.87 -4.68
C LEU A 178 1.53 15.11 -5.69
N PHE A 179 0.33 14.61 -5.41
CA PHE A 179 -0.86 15.15 -6.04
C PHE A 179 -1.25 16.46 -5.35
N ALA A 180 -1.55 17.49 -6.14
CA ALA A 180 -1.96 18.79 -5.65
C ALA A 180 -3.14 19.32 -6.46
N ARG A 181 -4.03 20.05 -5.80
CA ARG A 181 -5.06 20.83 -6.48
C ARG A 181 -4.45 22.13 -6.98
N GLU A 182 -4.68 22.43 -8.24
CA GLU A 182 -4.27 23.68 -8.85
C GLU A 182 -5.46 24.38 -9.50
N GLN A 183 -5.29 25.68 -9.73
CA GLN A 183 -6.20 26.48 -10.53
C GLN A 183 -5.38 27.38 -11.44
N VAL A 184 -5.53 27.19 -12.75
CA VAL A 184 -4.86 28.01 -13.76
C VAL A 184 -5.94 28.75 -14.54
N GLY A 185 -6.07 30.05 -14.28
CA GLY A 185 -7.16 30.87 -14.82
C GLY A 185 -8.53 30.37 -14.36
N ARG A 186 -9.33 29.88 -15.31
CA ARG A 186 -10.68 29.32 -15.06
C ARG A 186 -10.70 27.79 -15.02
N THR A 187 -9.55 27.15 -15.16
CA THR A 187 -9.45 25.69 -15.24
C THR A 187 -9.01 25.13 -13.89
N HIS A 188 -9.76 24.15 -13.39
CA HIS A 188 -9.46 23.44 -12.15
C HIS A 188 -8.64 22.20 -12.48
N LEU A 189 -7.48 22.03 -11.85
CA LEU A 189 -6.52 20.97 -12.21
C LEU A 189 -6.18 20.13 -10.99
N VAL A 190 -5.89 18.86 -11.21
CA VAL A 190 -5.06 18.09 -10.28
C VAL A 190 -3.76 17.76 -11.01
N THR A 191 -2.64 18.10 -10.38
CA THR A 191 -1.29 17.82 -10.89
C THR A 191 -0.64 16.76 -10.01
N LEU A 192 0.23 15.96 -10.61
CA LEU A 192 1.17 15.09 -9.92
C LEU A 192 2.55 15.67 -10.16
N THR A 193 3.21 16.08 -9.08
CA THR A 193 4.55 16.64 -9.12
C THR A 193 5.53 15.65 -8.52
N GLY A 194 6.52 15.25 -9.31
CA GLY A 194 7.67 14.47 -8.85
C GLY A 194 8.83 15.38 -8.43
N MET A 195 9.46 15.07 -7.32
CA MET A 195 10.75 15.63 -6.91
C MET A 195 11.87 14.74 -7.47
N ALA A 196 12.71 15.29 -8.34
CA ALA A 196 13.93 14.61 -8.74
C ALA A 196 14.96 14.71 -7.60
N ALA A 197 15.03 13.67 -6.76
CA ALA A 197 16.08 13.49 -5.76
C ALA A 197 16.96 12.30 -6.17
N GLY A 198 18.25 12.55 -6.36
CA GLY A 198 19.24 11.53 -6.73
C GLY A 198 20.67 12.05 -6.56
N ALA A 199 21.61 11.16 -6.26
CA ALA A 199 23.02 11.50 -6.09
C ALA A 199 23.58 12.13 -7.38
N GLY A 200 23.74 13.45 -7.40
CA GLY A 200 24.22 14.23 -8.55
C GLY A 200 23.35 15.42 -8.95
N VAL A 201 22.12 15.53 -8.42
CA VAL A 201 21.24 16.68 -8.67
C VAL A 201 21.54 17.78 -7.65
N ARG A 202 22.24 18.85 -8.09
CA ARG A 202 22.62 19.99 -7.23
C ARG A 202 21.44 20.89 -6.79
N MET A 203 20.25 20.72 -7.37
CA MET A 203 19.07 21.51 -7.04
C MET A 203 17.79 20.67 -7.25
N PRO A 204 16.99 20.38 -6.20
CA PRO A 204 15.72 19.66 -6.35
C PRO A 204 14.79 20.47 -7.26
N THR A 205 14.49 19.95 -8.45
CA THR A 205 13.50 20.53 -9.34
C THR A 205 12.19 19.78 -9.21
N LEU A 206 11.13 20.51 -8.83
CA LEU A 206 9.75 20.04 -8.89
C LEU A 206 9.35 19.95 -10.37
N ARG A 207 8.96 18.76 -10.83
CA ARG A 207 8.48 18.55 -12.19
C ARG A 207 7.09 17.95 -12.15
N VAL A 208 6.13 18.62 -12.78
CA VAL A 208 4.81 18.04 -13.05
C VAL A 208 5.00 16.88 -14.03
N SER A 209 4.74 15.66 -13.57
CA SER A 209 4.83 14.42 -14.36
C SER A 209 3.48 14.02 -14.95
N TRP A 210 2.37 14.52 -14.38
CA TRP A 210 1.02 14.28 -14.86
C TRP A 210 0.07 15.40 -14.43
N SER A 211 -0.97 15.65 -15.20
CA SER A 211 -2.03 16.59 -14.84
C SER A 211 -3.34 16.22 -15.51
N THR A 212 -4.45 16.48 -14.84
CA THR A 212 -5.79 16.40 -15.44
C THR A 212 -6.62 17.62 -15.09
N SER A 213 -7.48 18.04 -16.01
CA SER A 213 -8.33 19.23 -15.88
C SER A 213 -9.79 18.88 -15.70
N PHE A 214 -10.49 19.68 -14.91
CA PHE A 214 -11.91 19.56 -14.61
C PHE A 214 -12.65 20.86 -14.96
N THR A 215 -13.92 20.70 -15.33
CA THR A 215 -14.83 21.80 -15.63
C THR A 215 -15.19 22.58 -14.37
N ASP A 216 -15.36 21.89 -13.24
CA ASP A 216 -15.86 22.45 -11.98
C ASP A 216 -14.90 22.16 -10.81
N ALA A 217 -14.80 23.10 -9.88
CA ALA A 217 -13.98 22.96 -8.68
C ALA A 217 -14.45 21.80 -7.79
N GLU A 218 -15.77 21.58 -7.70
CA GLU A 218 -16.34 20.49 -6.90
C GLU A 218 -15.91 19.11 -7.42
N VAL A 219 -15.95 18.91 -8.74
CA VAL A 219 -15.54 17.64 -9.37
C VAL A 219 -14.03 17.40 -9.18
N ARG A 220 -13.21 18.46 -9.28
CA ARG A 220 -11.77 18.39 -8.94
C ARG A 220 -11.57 17.97 -7.48
N ASP A 221 -12.30 18.59 -6.56
CA ASP A 221 -12.16 18.34 -5.12
C ASP A 221 -12.69 16.96 -4.71
N ASP A 222 -13.69 16.42 -5.43
CA ASP A 222 -14.14 15.01 -5.34
C ASP A 222 -13.06 14.04 -5.79
N PHE A 223 -12.49 14.27 -6.97
CA PHE A 223 -11.40 13.46 -7.46
C PHE A 223 -10.17 13.53 -6.54
N PHE A 224 -9.81 14.73 -6.05
CA PHE A 224 -8.69 14.90 -5.12
C PHE A 224 -8.97 14.26 -3.75
N GLY A 225 -10.22 14.33 -3.26
CA GLY A 225 -10.63 13.61 -2.05
C GLY A 225 -10.45 12.11 -2.20
N TRP A 226 -10.85 11.55 -3.36
CA TRP A 226 -10.63 10.13 -3.68
C TRP A 226 -9.14 9.77 -3.75
N LEU A 227 -8.29 10.65 -4.28
CA LEU A 227 -6.83 10.44 -4.24
C LEU A 227 -6.30 10.49 -2.80
N ALA A 228 -6.77 11.42 -1.98
CA ALA A 228 -6.29 11.65 -0.61
C ALA A 228 -6.53 10.44 0.31
N THR A 229 -7.65 9.72 0.14
CA THR A 229 -7.87 8.47 0.89
C THR A 229 -6.90 7.35 0.50
N ARG A 230 -6.18 7.52 -0.61
CA ARG A 230 -5.20 6.58 -1.17
C ARG A 230 -3.78 7.17 -1.13
N VAL A 231 -3.50 8.09 -0.20
CA VAL A 231 -2.18 8.74 -0.06
C VAL A 231 -1.01 7.75 0.02
N HIS A 232 -1.26 6.56 0.56
CA HIS A 232 -0.29 5.46 0.66
C HIS A 232 0.16 4.89 -0.70
N ARG A 233 -0.54 5.21 -1.80
CA ARG A 233 -0.25 4.75 -3.18
C ARG A 233 0.39 5.81 -4.07
N TRP A 234 0.50 7.05 -3.62
CA TRP A 234 0.90 8.17 -4.48
C TRP A 234 2.31 8.06 -5.03
N ASP A 235 3.25 7.48 -4.27
CA ASP A 235 4.61 7.29 -4.76
C ASP A 235 4.68 6.26 -5.89
N ASP A 236 3.88 5.18 -5.80
CA ASP A 236 3.79 4.15 -6.84
C ASP A 236 3.17 4.68 -8.12
N TRP A 237 2.09 5.45 -7.99
CA TRP A 237 1.46 6.14 -9.11
C TRP A 237 2.40 7.19 -9.70
N GLY A 238 3.19 7.83 -8.85
CA GLY A 238 4.32 8.69 -9.17
C GLY A 238 5.34 8.03 -10.10
N GLU A 239 5.85 6.88 -9.67
CA GLU A 239 6.79 6.07 -10.43
C GLU A 239 6.18 5.51 -11.71
N LEU A 240 4.90 5.13 -11.70
CA LEU A 240 4.18 4.68 -12.88
C LEU A 240 4.16 5.77 -13.95
N ALA A 241 3.79 7.01 -13.57
CA ALA A 241 3.83 8.15 -14.48
C ALA A 241 5.25 8.49 -14.94
N HIS A 242 6.24 8.37 -14.06
CA HIS A 242 7.64 8.65 -14.39
C HIS A 242 8.24 7.64 -15.37
N CYS A 243 8.04 6.35 -15.13
CA CYS A 243 8.65 5.26 -15.89
C CYS A 243 7.85 4.86 -17.13
N ARG A 244 6.52 4.92 -17.08
CA ARG A 244 5.62 4.44 -18.15
C ARG A 244 4.84 5.56 -18.85
N GLY A 245 4.93 6.79 -18.36
CA GLY A 245 4.29 7.96 -18.96
C GLY A 245 2.92 8.29 -18.38
N SER A 246 2.48 9.53 -18.62
CA SER A 246 1.25 10.11 -18.07
C SER A 246 -0.02 9.35 -18.46
N ASP A 247 -0.09 8.82 -19.68
CA ASP A 247 -1.31 8.18 -20.21
C ASP A 247 -1.61 6.86 -19.51
N VAL A 248 -0.55 6.13 -19.12
CA VAL A 248 -0.67 4.87 -18.36
C VAL A 248 -1.22 5.15 -16.98
N LEU A 249 -0.76 6.22 -16.31
CA LEU A 249 -1.32 6.63 -15.02
C LEU A 249 -2.81 7.02 -15.17
N THR A 250 -3.17 7.78 -16.21
CA THR A 250 -4.58 8.14 -16.46
C THR A 250 -5.46 6.90 -16.61
N GLN A 251 -5.03 5.92 -17.41
CA GLN A 251 -5.75 4.66 -17.62
C GLN A 251 -5.87 3.85 -16.33
N HIS A 252 -4.79 3.76 -15.56
CA HIS A 252 -4.77 3.09 -14.26
C HIS A 252 -5.75 3.73 -13.27
N LEU A 253 -5.72 5.07 -13.13
CA LEU A 253 -6.64 5.81 -12.26
C LEU A 253 -8.11 5.65 -12.70
N LEU A 254 -8.40 5.68 -14.00
CA LEU A 254 -9.74 5.41 -14.52
C LEU A 254 -10.21 3.99 -14.17
N GLY A 255 -9.33 2.99 -14.32
CA GLY A 255 -9.61 1.61 -13.91
C GLY A 255 -9.94 1.49 -12.42
N LEU A 256 -9.18 2.17 -11.57
CA LEU A 256 -9.41 2.22 -10.12
C LEU A 256 -10.73 2.88 -9.75
N ILE A 257 -11.08 3.99 -10.39
CA ILE A 257 -12.36 4.67 -10.16
C ILE A 257 -13.52 3.75 -10.57
N VAL A 258 -13.45 3.10 -11.74
CA VAL A 258 -14.50 2.16 -12.17
C VAL A 258 -14.61 0.99 -11.18
N ALA A 259 -13.47 0.46 -10.72
CA ALA A 259 -13.42 -0.61 -9.74
C ALA A 259 -13.97 -0.21 -8.36
N SER A 260 -13.76 1.04 -7.93
CA SER A 260 -14.27 1.56 -6.65
C SER A 260 -15.78 1.82 -6.66
N HIS A 261 -16.38 1.98 -7.85
CA HIS A 261 -17.82 2.20 -8.05
C HIS A 261 -18.56 0.93 -8.48
N ALA A 262 -17.85 -0.17 -8.74
CA ALA A 262 -18.48 -1.45 -9.03
C ALA A 262 -19.23 -1.94 -7.77
N PRO A 263 -20.54 -2.24 -7.84
CA PRO A 263 -21.25 -2.78 -6.70
C PRO A 263 -20.55 -4.07 -6.28
N GLY A 264 -20.08 -4.12 -5.03
CA GLY A 264 -19.48 -5.31 -4.46
C GLY A 264 -20.45 -6.47 -4.65
N GLY A 265 -20.02 -7.50 -5.36
CA GLY A 265 -20.80 -8.72 -5.52
C GLY A 265 -21.00 -9.35 -4.15
N GLU A 266 -22.17 -9.13 -3.55
CA GLU A 266 -22.75 -10.05 -2.58
C GLU A 266 -23.08 -11.34 -3.34
N ALA A 267 -22.34 -12.41 -3.06
CA ALA A 267 -22.74 -13.80 -3.27
C ALA A 267 -21.94 -14.70 -2.33
#